data_AF-A0A2E3C802-F1
#
_entry.id   AF-A0A2E3C802-F1
#
_cell.length_a   1.000
_cell.length_b   1.000
_cell.length_c   1.000
_cell.angle_alpha   90.00
_cell.angle_beta   90.00
_cell.angle_gamma   90.00
#
_symmetry.space_group_name_H-M   'P 1'
#
loop_
_entity.id
_entity.type
_entity.pdbx_description
1 polymer ?
#
loop_
_entity_poly.entity_id
_entity_poly.type
_entity_poly.pdbx_seq_one_letter_code
_entity_poly.pdbx_strand_id
1 'polypeptide(L)'
;MRSIWDFNETKNYTTVNNYKVLISPLAESAAVLLEMLDTLVRTLQYKIIVTRVNMYDKYLDLLSKTPHILQEMQLHKDQGSIIFNGLNKPKNVHLTRDIPIGEDKRLRARYRKIFLTLKNKNGRLKTINEMKSLLAHELTHTALNHVTWKDDNHSKLFKEYNKVILSMINSILSASSIQ
;
A
#
# COMPACT_ATOMS: atom_id res chain seq x y z
N MET A 1 -22.33 12.49 0.27
CA MET A 1 -21.49 12.54 1.48
C MET A 1 -20.09 12.10 1.11
N ARG A 2 -19.07 12.87 1.49
CA ARG A 2 -17.66 12.46 1.36
C ARG A 2 -17.41 11.40 2.44
N SER A 3 -16.83 10.25 2.09
CA SER A 3 -16.53 9.23 3.11
C SER A 3 -15.49 9.78 4.09
N ILE A 4 -15.50 9.33 5.34
CA ILE A 4 -14.68 9.88 6.43
C ILE A 4 -13.15 9.85 6.17
N TRP A 5 -12.74 9.03 5.20
CA TRP A 5 -11.36 8.75 4.80
C TRP A 5 -11.05 9.27 3.38
N ASP A 6 -11.96 10.05 2.77
CA ASP A 6 -11.78 10.64 1.45
C ASP A 6 -11.30 12.09 1.52
N PHE A 7 -10.33 12.40 0.68
CA PHE A 7 -9.75 13.74 0.54
C PHE A 7 -9.55 14.07 -0.95
N ASN A 8 -9.25 15.33 -1.24
CA ASN A 8 -8.99 15.74 -2.61
C ASN A 8 -7.63 15.17 -3.08
N GLU A 9 -7.67 14.15 -3.93
CA GLU A 9 -6.49 13.50 -4.52
C GLU A 9 -5.78 14.37 -5.58
N THR A 10 -6.23 15.59 -5.89
CA THR A 10 -5.57 16.52 -6.84
C THR A 10 -4.98 17.75 -6.17
N LYS A 11 -5.47 18.14 -4.99
CA LYS A 11 -5.02 19.33 -4.25
C LYS A 11 -3.59 19.13 -3.73
N ASN A 12 -2.75 20.16 -3.84
CA ASN A 12 -1.35 20.18 -3.35
C ASN A 12 -0.40 19.18 -4.01
N TYR A 13 -0.80 18.53 -5.10
CA TYR A 13 0.00 17.51 -5.77
C TYR A 13 0.61 18.03 -7.07
N THR A 14 1.81 17.52 -7.37
CA THR A 14 2.41 17.53 -8.71
C THR A 14 2.69 16.09 -9.16
N THR A 15 3.06 15.90 -10.42
CA THR A 15 3.48 14.61 -10.95
C THR A 15 4.94 14.69 -11.38
N VAL A 16 5.76 13.77 -10.87
CA VAL A 16 7.17 13.62 -11.23
C VAL A 16 7.41 12.14 -11.55
N ASN A 17 7.96 11.85 -12.73
CA ASN A 17 8.23 10.47 -13.20
C ASN A 17 7.02 9.52 -13.05
N ASN A 18 5.82 9.98 -13.40
CA ASN A 18 4.54 9.27 -13.23
C ASN A 18 4.06 9.05 -11.78
N TYR A 19 4.80 9.53 -10.77
CA TYR A 19 4.40 9.47 -9.37
C TYR A 19 3.76 10.76 -8.92
N LYS A 20 2.65 10.64 -8.19
CA LYS A 20 1.96 11.77 -7.59
C LYS A 20 2.55 12.07 -6.21
N VAL A 21 3.12 13.26 -6.06
CA VAL A 21 3.85 13.72 -4.87
C VAL A 21 3.39 15.12 -4.47
N LEU A 22 3.58 15.48 -3.20
CA LEU A 22 3.23 16.81 -2.71
C LEU A 22 4.16 17.87 -3.33
N ILE A 23 3.59 19.01 -3.70
CA ILE A 23 4.35 20.18 -4.17
C ILE A 23 5.27 20.62 -3.04
N SER A 24 6.57 20.40 -3.21
CA SER A 24 7.62 20.78 -2.27
C SER A 24 9.00 20.72 -2.93
N PRO A 25 10.04 21.35 -2.34
CA PRO A 25 11.41 21.23 -2.84
C PRO A 25 11.96 19.80 -2.88
N LEU A 26 11.30 18.84 -2.22
CA LEU A 26 11.69 17.43 -2.17
C LEU A 26 10.88 16.54 -3.12
N ALA A 27 10.09 17.12 -4.03
CA ALA A 27 9.17 16.37 -4.90
C ALA A 27 9.90 15.31 -5.75
N GLU A 28 11.06 15.64 -6.32
CA GLU A 28 11.86 14.68 -7.10
C GLU A 28 12.36 13.53 -6.24
N SER A 29 12.97 13.80 -5.09
CA SER A 29 13.43 12.77 -4.17
C SER A 29 12.29 11.91 -3.61
N ALA A 30 11.11 12.51 -3.40
CA ALA A 30 9.90 11.78 -3.00
C ALA A 30 9.42 10.82 -4.10
N ALA A 31 9.48 11.24 -5.37
CA ALA A 31 9.13 10.39 -6.51
C ALA A 31 10.13 9.22 -6.66
N VAL A 32 11.43 9.46 -6.49
CA VAL A 32 12.45 8.39 -6.47
C VAL A 32 12.16 7.38 -5.36
N LEU A 33 11.84 7.85 -4.15
CA LEU A 33 11.47 6.93 -3.06
C LEU A 33 10.22 6.10 -3.40
N LEU A 34 9.19 6.70 -4.00
CA LEU A 34 8.00 5.97 -4.45
C LEU A 34 8.32 4.95 -5.53
N GLU A 35 9.23 5.26 -6.45
CA GLU A 35 9.67 4.34 -7.49
C GLU A 35 10.39 3.11 -6.91
N MET A 36 11.28 3.33 -5.93
CA MET A 36 11.94 2.23 -5.24
C MET A 36 10.93 1.36 -4.47
N LEU A 37 9.93 1.98 -3.83
CA LEU A 37 8.86 1.25 -3.14
C LEU A 37 7.97 0.50 -4.13
N ASP A 38 7.66 1.06 -5.30
CA ASP A 38 6.87 0.38 -6.34
C ASP A 38 7.61 -0.85 -6.88
N THR A 39 8.92 -0.70 -7.13
CA THR A 39 9.81 -1.81 -7.49
C THR A 39 9.83 -2.91 -6.44
N LEU A 40 9.85 -2.54 -5.16
CA LEU A 40 9.76 -3.48 -4.05
C LEU A 40 8.42 -4.23 -4.02
N VAL A 41 7.30 -3.52 -4.24
CA VAL A 41 5.96 -4.15 -4.35
C VAL A 41 5.94 -5.15 -5.50
N ARG A 42 6.42 -4.78 -6.70
CA ARG A 42 6.46 -5.67 -7.86
C ARG A 42 7.33 -6.89 -7.60
N THR A 43 8.50 -6.70 -7.01
CA THR A 43 9.40 -7.79 -6.64
C THR A 43 8.75 -8.75 -5.64
N LEU A 44 8.03 -8.22 -4.64
CA LEU A 44 7.25 -9.03 -3.71
C LEU A 44 6.17 -9.85 -4.42
N GLN A 45 5.37 -9.22 -5.29
CA GLN A 45 4.32 -9.91 -6.04
C GLN A 45 4.89 -11.00 -6.94
N TYR A 46 5.98 -10.70 -7.65
CA TYR A 46 6.70 -11.68 -8.47
C TYR A 46 7.23 -12.86 -7.63
N LYS A 47 7.84 -12.58 -6.47
CA LYS A 47 8.34 -13.61 -5.56
C LYS A 47 7.22 -14.52 -5.06
N ILE A 48 6.05 -13.97 -4.70
CA ILE A 48 4.87 -14.76 -4.31
C ILE A 48 4.48 -15.76 -5.43
N ILE A 49 4.49 -15.30 -6.69
CA ILE A 49 4.12 -16.12 -7.86
C ILE A 49 5.18 -17.20 -8.13
N VAL A 50 6.46 -16.84 -8.18
CA VAL A 50 7.55 -17.77 -8.52
C VAL A 50 7.76 -18.84 -7.46
N THR A 51 7.58 -18.48 -6.18
CA THR A 51 7.63 -19.44 -5.07
C THR A 51 6.36 -20.30 -4.97
N ARG A 52 5.35 -20.04 -5.81
CA ARG A 52 4.06 -20.75 -5.86
C ARG A 52 3.25 -20.72 -4.57
N VAL A 53 3.59 -19.84 -3.62
CA VAL A 53 2.85 -19.70 -2.35
C VAL A 53 1.39 -19.29 -2.61
N ASN A 54 1.15 -18.51 -3.67
CA ASN A 54 -0.19 -18.13 -4.08
C ASN A 54 -1.10 -19.31 -4.49
N MET A 55 -0.55 -20.47 -4.82
CA MET A 55 -1.36 -21.65 -5.15
C MET A 55 -2.08 -22.23 -3.91
N TYR A 56 -1.58 -21.94 -2.71
CA TYR A 56 -2.07 -22.51 -1.46
C TYR A 56 -2.56 -21.45 -0.46
N ASP A 57 -2.19 -20.19 -0.66
CA ASP A 57 -2.60 -19.06 0.18
C ASP A 57 -3.40 -18.03 -0.62
N LYS A 58 -4.73 -18.04 -0.43
CA LYS A 58 -5.65 -17.13 -1.12
C LYS A 58 -5.41 -15.65 -0.84
N TYR A 59 -4.83 -15.30 0.32
CA TYR A 59 -4.59 -13.90 0.68
C TYR A 59 -3.35 -13.38 -0.05
N LEU A 60 -2.30 -14.20 -0.13
CA LEU A 60 -1.12 -13.88 -0.92
C LEU A 60 -1.40 -13.94 -2.43
N ASP A 61 -2.30 -14.81 -2.87
CA ASP A 61 -2.79 -14.81 -4.26
C ASP A 61 -3.53 -13.53 -4.63
N LEU A 62 -4.40 -13.05 -3.73
CA LEU A 62 -5.07 -11.77 -3.95
C LEU A 62 -4.05 -10.61 -4.01
N LEU A 63 -3.07 -10.60 -3.10
CA LEU A 63 -2.02 -9.59 -3.08
C LEU A 63 -1.18 -9.60 -4.37
N SER A 64 -0.81 -10.78 -4.88
CA SER A 64 0.05 -10.91 -6.07
C SER A 64 -0.65 -10.48 -7.36
N LYS A 65 -1.99 -10.67 -7.43
CA LYS A 65 -2.79 -10.33 -8.62
C LYS A 65 -3.33 -8.91 -8.63
N THR A 66 -3.38 -8.24 -7.47
CA THR A 66 -3.95 -6.89 -7.37
C THR A 66 -2.92 -5.82 -7.77
N PRO A 67 -3.18 -4.99 -8.79
CA PRO A 67 -2.29 -3.89 -9.15
C PRO A 67 -2.29 -2.79 -8.07
N HIS A 68 -1.11 -2.23 -7.80
CA HIS A 68 -0.92 -1.12 -6.87
C HIS A 68 -0.37 0.11 -7.61
N ILE A 69 -0.81 1.29 -7.17
CA ILE A 69 -0.26 2.58 -7.58
C ILE A 69 0.13 3.32 -6.29
N LEU A 70 1.41 3.64 -6.13
CA LEU A 70 1.91 4.38 -4.98
C LEU A 70 1.87 5.89 -5.21
N GLN A 71 1.56 6.65 -4.15
CA GLN A 71 1.60 8.11 -4.16
C GLN A 71 1.83 8.65 -2.74
N GLU A 72 2.25 9.92 -2.63
CA GLU A 72 2.44 10.56 -1.34
C GLU A 72 1.10 10.87 -0.66
N MET A 73 1.04 10.66 0.65
CA MET A 73 -0.13 11.01 1.47
C MET A 73 -0.38 12.53 1.48
N GLN A 74 -1.66 12.92 1.52
CA GLN A 74 -2.07 14.32 1.57
C GLN A 74 -1.60 15.01 2.87
N LEU A 75 -1.51 16.34 2.88
CA LEU A 75 -1.21 17.10 4.11
C LEU A 75 -2.26 16.85 5.19
N HIS A 76 -1.84 16.76 6.48
CA HIS A 76 -2.75 16.47 7.60
C HIS A 76 -4.00 17.36 7.62
N LYS A 77 -3.83 18.67 7.42
CA LYS A 77 -4.94 19.65 7.37
C LYS A 77 -5.96 19.40 6.26
N ASP A 78 -5.62 18.56 5.29
CA ASP A 78 -6.38 18.25 4.09
C ASP A 78 -6.83 16.76 4.03
N GLN A 79 -6.55 15.95 5.06
CA GLN A 79 -6.88 14.50 5.11
C GLN A 79 -8.28 14.17 5.66
N GLY A 80 -9.06 15.17 6.09
CA GLY A 80 -10.38 14.97 6.68
C GLY A 80 -10.33 14.82 8.21
N SER A 81 -11.28 14.08 8.80
CA SER A 81 -11.39 13.92 10.25
C SER A 81 -10.43 12.87 10.84
N ILE A 82 -9.92 11.96 10.00
CA ILE A 82 -8.96 10.93 10.40
C ILE A 82 -7.62 11.23 9.73
N ILE A 83 -6.55 11.24 10.52
CA ILE A 83 -5.19 11.45 10.03
C ILE A 83 -4.53 10.09 9.84
N PHE A 84 -4.09 9.85 8.61
CA PHE A 84 -3.48 8.60 8.17
C PHE A 84 -1.98 8.77 7.96
N ASN A 85 -1.22 7.79 8.44
CA ASN A 85 0.20 7.62 8.05
C ASN A 85 0.32 6.88 6.71
N GLY A 86 -0.66 6.04 6.39
CA GLY A 86 -0.81 5.34 5.13
C GLY A 86 -2.30 5.04 4.90
N LEU A 87 -2.67 4.92 3.63
CA LEU A 87 -4.04 4.58 3.24
C LEU A 87 -4.02 3.72 1.99
N ASN A 88 -4.55 2.50 2.12
CA ASN A 88 -4.79 1.63 0.99
C ASN A 88 -6.22 1.80 0.45
N LYS A 89 -6.38 2.65 -0.57
CA LYS A 89 -7.68 2.98 -1.16
C LYS A 89 -8.04 2.06 -2.33
N PRO A 90 -9.10 1.24 -2.21
CA PRO A 90 -9.58 0.42 -3.30
C PRO A 90 -10.22 1.29 -4.39
N LYS A 91 -10.01 0.91 -5.66
CA LYS A 91 -10.58 1.59 -6.83
C LYS A 91 -11.35 0.63 -7.72
N ASN A 92 -12.43 1.12 -8.31
CA ASN A 92 -13.33 0.35 -9.19
C ASN A 92 -13.78 -0.96 -8.52
N VAL A 93 -14.42 -0.81 -7.36
CA VAL A 93 -14.94 -1.93 -6.57
C VAL A 93 -16.11 -2.58 -7.31
N HIS A 94 -16.07 -3.90 -7.42
CA HIS A 94 -17.09 -4.71 -8.10
C HIS A 94 -17.25 -6.07 -7.42
N LEU A 95 -18.35 -6.74 -7.70
CA LEU A 95 -18.61 -8.10 -7.22
C LEU A 95 -17.97 -9.12 -8.18
N THR A 96 -17.21 -10.08 -7.66
CA THR A 96 -16.62 -11.18 -8.45
C THR A 96 -17.35 -12.52 -8.25
N ARG A 97 -17.16 -13.43 -9.20
CA ARG A 97 -17.56 -14.84 -9.10
C ARG A 97 -16.53 -15.71 -8.37
N ASP A 98 -15.34 -15.17 -8.07
CA ASP A 98 -14.29 -15.88 -7.34
C ASP A 98 -14.70 -16.26 -5.91
N ILE A 99 -13.84 -17.05 -5.25
CA ILE A 99 -14.01 -17.45 -3.85
C ILE A 99 -14.10 -16.24 -2.90
N PRO A 100 -14.87 -16.33 -1.80
CA PRO A 100 -14.91 -15.26 -0.80
C PRO A 100 -13.57 -15.16 -0.03
N ILE A 101 -13.09 -13.92 0.15
CA ILE A 101 -11.86 -13.60 0.90
C ILE A 101 -12.17 -12.49 1.90
N GLY A 102 -11.80 -12.73 3.15
CA GLY A 102 -12.05 -11.81 4.26
C GLY A 102 -13.54 -11.52 4.48
N GLU A 103 -13.81 -10.48 5.25
CA GLU A 103 -15.17 -10.06 5.59
C GLU A 103 -15.93 -9.44 4.42
N ASP A 104 -15.20 -8.85 3.46
CA ASP A 104 -15.80 -8.22 2.28
C ASP A 104 -16.12 -9.26 1.18
N LYS A 105 -15.93 -10.54 1.50
CA LYS A 105 -16.38 -11.72 0.75
C LYS A 105 -15.97 -11.64 -0.73
N ARG A 106 -16.93 -11.32 -1.60
CA ARG A 106 -16.81 -11.31 -3.07
C ARG A 106 -16.62 -9.91 -3.65
N LEU A 107 -16.52 -8.87 -2.83
CA LEU A 107 -16.12 -7.55 -3.31
C LEU A 107 -14.63 -7.57 -3.65
N ARG A 108 -14.26 -6.99 -4.79
CA ARG A 108 -12.88 -6.84 -5.24
C ARG A 108 -12.65 -5.44 -5.75
N ALA A 109 -11.45 -4.91 -5.51
CA ALA A 109 -10.96 -3.71 -6.18
C ALA A 109 -10.24 -4.12 -7.46
N ARG A 110 -10.44 -3.40 -8.57
CA ARG A 110 -9.67 -3.66 -9.81
C ARG A 110 -8.19 -3.30 -9.64
N TYR A 111 -7.91 -2.29 -8.84
CA TYR A 111 -6.57 -1.87 -8.44
C TYR A 111 -6.67 -1.07 -7.14
N ARG A 112 -5.53 -0.82 -6.52
CA ARG A 112 -5.44 -0.06 -5.28
C ARG A 112 -4.49 1.11 -5.41
N LYS A 113 -4.89 2.25 -4.87
CA LYS A 113 -3.99 3.40 -4.67
C LYS A 113 -3.51 3.38 -3.22
N ILE A 114 -2.22 3.19 -3.01
CA ILE A 114 -1.62 3.25 -1.68
C ILE A 114 -0.99 4.63 -1.50
N PHE A 115 -1.49 5.36 -0.52
CA PHE A 115 -0.94 6.64 -0.09
C PHE A 115 0.01 6.41 1.07
N LEU A 116 1.18 7.04 1.04
CA LEU A 116 2.22 6.86 2.05
C LEU A 116 2.73 8.21 2.55
N THR A 117 2.80 8.40 3.87
CA THR A 117 3.46 9.56 4.45
C THR A 117 4.98 9.38 4.36
N LEU A 118 5.60 10.03 3.37
CA LEU A 118 7.01 9.86 3.02
C LEU A 118 7.97 10.64 3.93
N LYS A 119 7.50 11.72 4.55
CA LYS A 119 8.31 12.57 5.43
C LYS A 119 8.13 12.16 6.90
N ASN A 120 9.18 12.29 7.69
CA ASN A 120 9.08 12.21 9.14
C ASN A 120 8.59 13.55 9.73
N LYS A 121 8.43 13.60 11.07
CA LYS A 121 7.95 14.80 11.76
C LYS A 121 8.86 16.03 11.58
N ASN A 122 10.13 15.82 11.23
CA ASN A 122 11.12 16.87 11.01
C ASN A 122 11.18 17.30 9.53
N GLY A 123 10.29 16.79 8.67
CA GLY A 123 10.24 17.11 7.25
C GLY A 123 11.25 16.37 6.37
N ARG A 124 12.14 15.53 6.94
CA ARG A 124 13.08 14.70 6.18
C ARG A 124 12.33 13.54 5.53
N LEU A 125 12.70 13.21 4.28
CA LEU A 125 12.24 11.98 3.62
C LEU A 125 12.74 10.73 4.35
N LYS A 126 11.83 9.79 4.55
CA LYS A 126 12.11 8.47 5.11
C LYS A 126 12.91 7.64 4.10
N THR A 127 13.78 6.79 4.62
CA THR A 127 14.47 5.75 3.84
C THR A 127 13.54 4.57 3.59
N ILE A 128 13.89 3.69 2.65
CA ILE A 128 13.17 2.42 2.43
C ILE A 128 13.05 1.60 3.71
N ASN A 129 14.11 1.55 4.52
CA ASN A 129 14.12 0.83 5.79
C ASN A 129 13.11 1.40 6.79
N GLU A 130 12.89 2.72 6.79
CA GLU A 130 11.87 3.39 7.60
C GLU A 130 10.45 3.18 7.02
N MET A 131 10.33 2.92 5.70
CA MET A 131 9.05 2.76 5.00
C MET A 131 8.50 1.33 4.99
N LYS A 132 9.35 0.31 5.08
CA LYS A 132 8.95 -1.10 4.88
C LYS A 132 7.80 -1.58 5.76
N SER A 133 7.75 -1.15 7.02
CA SER A 133 6.69 -1.55 7.96
C SER A 133 5.35 -0.93 7.60
N LEU A 134 5.35 0.34 7.14
CA LEU A 134 4.16 1.01 6.67
C LEU A 134 3.68 0.40 5.34
N LEU A 135 4.60 0.12 4.41
CA LEU A 135 4.25 -0.53 3.16
C LEU A 135 3.63 -1.92 3.39
N ALA A 136 4.23 -2.74 4.27
CA ALA A 136 3.69 -4.05 4.63
C ALA A 136 2.27 -3.94 5.24
N HIS A 137 2.05 -2.95 6.11
CA HIS A 137 0.75 -2.66 6.69
C HIS A 137 -0.30 -2.40 5.60
N GLU A 138 0.01 -1.50 4.66
CA GLU A 138 -0.93 -1.17 3.58
C GLU A 138 -1.17 -2.36 2.66
N LEU A 139 -0.15 -3.12 2.29
CA LEU A 139 -0.31 -4.32 1.45
C LEU A 139 -1.13 -5.42 2.15
N THR A 140 -1.08 -5.49 3.49
CA THR A 140 -1.91 -6.43 4.26
C THR A 140 -3.40 -6.15 4.08
N HIS A 141 -3.81 -4.88 3.96
CA HIS A 141 -5.19 -4.53 3.61
C HIS A 141 -5.61 -5.07 2.23
N THR A 142 -4.70 -5.15 1.26
CA THR A 142 -4.96 -5.81 -0.02
C THR A 142 -5.12 -7.32 0.19
N ALA A 143 -4.16 -7.96 0.86
CA ALA A 143 -4.14 -9.41 1.06
C ALA A 143 -5.42 -9.91 1.73
N LEU A 144 -5.88 -9.20 2.77
CA LEU A 144 -7.10 -9.54 3.50
C LEU A 144 -8.40 -9.02 2.86
N ASN A 145 -8.33 -8.45 1.67
CA ASN A 145 -9.47 -7.94 0.93
C ASN A 145 -10.26 -6.86 1.68
N HIS A 146 -9.60 -5.93 2.39
CA HIS A 146 -10.29 -4.83 3.08
C HIS A 146 -10.66 -3.75 2.07
N VAL A 147 -11.81 -3.91 1.42
CA VAL A 147 -12.36 -3.05 0.38
C VAL A 147 -13.29 -1.98 0.96
N THR A 148 -13.98 -2.27 2.06
CA THR A 148 -14.81 -1.28 2.76
C THR A 148 -14.09 -0.73 3.98
N TRP A 149 -14.39 0.52 4.34
CA TRP A 149 -13.93 1.10 5.60
C TRP A 149 -14.51 0.32 6.79
N LYS A 150 -13.67 0.05 7.79
CA LYS A 150 -14.10 -0.43 9.13
C LYS A 150 -13.21 0.22 10.18
N ASP A 151 -13.78 0.48 11.35
CA ASP A 151 -13.09 1.21 12.43
C ASP A 151 -12.00 0.37 13.11
N ASP A 152 -12.13 -0.96 13.13
CA ASP A 152 -11.06 -1.88 13.52
C ASP A 152 -10.89 -2.96 12.44
N ASN A 153 -9.71 -2.97 11.82
CA ASN A 153 -9.32 -3.92 10.78
C ASN A 153 -8.01 -4.65 11.15
N HIS A 154 -7.56 -4.56 12.41
CA HIS A 154 -6.25 -5.07 12.85
C HIS A 154 -6.38 -6.34 13.70
N SER A 155 -7.23 -7.25 13.22
CA SER A 155 -7.48 -8.57 13.81
C SER A 155 -6.20 -9.41 13.96
N LYS A 156 -6.30 -10.55 14.65
CA LYS A 156 -5.18 -11.52 14.77
C LYS A 156 -4.62 -11.91 13.39
N LEU A 157 -5.50 -12.18 12.44
CA LEU A 157 -5.14 -12.54 11.06
C LEU A 157 -4.38 -11.40 10.35
N PHE A 158 -4.80 -10.15 10.56
CA PHE A 158 -4.06 -8.99 10.05
C PHE A 158 -2.62 -8.97 10.58
N LYS A 159 -2.46 -9.14 11.89
CA LYS A 159 -1.13 -9.12 12.52
C LYS A 159 -0.24 -10.25 11.99
N GLU A 160 -0.80 -11.41 11.72
CA GLU A 160 -0.10 -12.56 11.13
C GLU A 160 0.36 -12.25 9.70
N TYR A 161 -0.54 -11.84 8.81
CA TYR A 161 -0.17 -11.53 7.42
C TYR A 161 0.76 -10.32 7.29
N ASN A 162 0.61 -9.31 8.16
CA ASN A 162 1.56 -8.20 8.20
C ASN A 162 2.98 -8.68 8.52
N LYS A 163 3.15 -9.62 9.47
CA LYS A 163 4.46 -10.21 9.77
C LYS A 163 5.01 -11.01 8.58
N VAL A 164 4.18 -11.80 7.91
CA VAL A 164 4.57 -12.58 6.72
C VAL A 164 5.05 -11.63 5.61
N ILE A 165 4.24 -10.64 5.24
CA ILE A 165 4.55 -9.68 4.17
C ILE A 165 5.82 -8.88 4.52
N LEU A 166 5.93 -8.40 5.76
CA LEU A 166 7.12 -7.67 6.21
C LEU A 166 8.37 -8.55 6.16
N SER A 167 8.28 -9.82 6.54
CA SER A 167 9.40 -10.77 6.44
C SER A 167 9.84 -10.97 4.99
N MET A 168 8.88 -11.12 4.06
CA MET A 168 9.19 -11.24 2.63
C MET A 168 9.88 -9.97 2.08
N ILE A 169 9.40 -8.78 2.47
CA ILE A 169 10.02 -7.51 2.13
C ILE A 169 11.46 -7.44 2.67
N ASN A 170 11.67 -7.77 3.94
CA ASN A 170 13.02 -7.80 4.54
C ASN A 170 13.95 -8.75 3.77
N SER A 171 13.47 -9.94 3.41
CA SER A 171 14.25 -10.89 2.62
C SER A 171 14.65 -10.34 1.25
N ILE A 172 13.77 -9.57 0.58
CA ILE A 172 14.10 -8.92 -0.70
C ILE A 172 15.19 -7.87 -0.49
N LEU A 173 15.01 -6.98 0.50
CA LEU A 173 15.98 -5.92 0.77
C LEU A 173 17.36 -6.47 1.16
N SER A 174 17.42 -7.53 1.98
CA SER A 174 18.68 -8.17 2.33
C SER A 174 19.38 -8.83 1.14
N ALA A 175 18.64 -9.34 0.16
CA ALA A 175 19.21 -9.93 -1.06
C ALA A 175 19.76 -8.87 -2.03
N SER A 176 19.18 -7.67 -2.03
CA SER A 176 19.65 -6.54 -2.83
C SER A 176 20.88 -5.83 -2.23
N SER A 177 21.18 -6.04 -0.94
CA SER A 177 22.35 -5.47 -0.26
C SER A 177 23.66 -6.23 -0.49
N ILE A 178 23.68 -7.21 -1.39
CA ILE A 178 24.89 -7.89 -1.88
C ILE A 178 25.11 -7.43 -3.32
N GLN A 179 25.63 -6.21 -3.49
CA GLN A 179 26.29 -5.71 -4.70
C GLN A 179 26.96 -4.37 -4.39
#